data_AF-A0A2G2JQI8-F1
#
_entry.id   AF-A0A2G2JQI8-F1
#
_cell.length_a   1.000
_cell.length_b   1.000
_cell.length_c   1.000
_cell.angle_alpha   90.00
_cell.angle_beta   90.00
_cell.angle_gamma   90.00
#
_symmetry.space_group_name_H-M   'P 1'
#
loop_
_entity.id
_entity.type
_entity.pdbx_description
1 polymer ?
#
loop_
_entity_poly.entity_id
_entity_poly.type
_entity_poly.pdbx_seq_one_letter_code
_entity_poly.pdbx_strand_id
1 'polypeptide(L)'
;MEIQFLANQEASFEGTTWKQISPPDQGMRVFVRKSEESNYNRLRNEAKKDYHARYLFNELMSLNNRHGLTRSIVSRFRQDQCNLQLEGGFIDYSMLSGCVFIKDYGVTHSRGEDKPGLYNVDFKEETPKLTPSKHISTQHIAVNGAFKDAESAAIKLPEFIERGYKSETTRDTLKDSGYNLFYNDCGPGIRSDFRQFFDTSNVRGGTEVAKKLAQLIQIEAKHDKETCWTLHEKGHAVFKRALQLALAEISPADKTRLAKHKVFYANPTMNLSVIDRYRKQAGMQLAPQPPLMNNASLEQTWVTGNFISETHVSMRQLKEQGENGLTNVTSGHIAGNALARGLMAGASYGLPAQLGAAPVAGWVLTWGTIALSNMGGANQKIIENNADVLNHMKGFLPQKSV
;
A
#
# COMPACT_ATOMS: atom_id res chain seq x y z
N MET A 1 2.31 -31.43 7.22
CA MET A 1 3.74 -31.15 6.96
C MET A 1 4.45 -31.07 8.29
N GLU A 2 5.52 -31.83 8.49
CA GLU A 2 6.27 -31.90 9.75
C GLU A 2 7.67 -31.33 9.55
N ILE A 3 8.17 -30.59 10.54
CA ILE A 3 9.53 -30.03 10.56
C ILE A 3 10.37 -30.90 11.47
N GLN A 4 11.46 -31.46 10.97
CA GLN A 4 12.42 -32.20 11.78
C GLN A 4 13.64 -31.32 12.07
N PHE A 5 13.86 -30.96 13.33
CA PHE A 5 15.07 -30.23 13.72
C PHE A 5 16.27 -31.20 13.80
N LEU A 6 17.39 -30.77 13.24
CA LEU A 6 18.65 -31.51 13.16
C LEU A 6 19.72 -30.81 14.00
N ALA A 7 20.88 -31.45 14.17
CA ALA A 7 22.04 -30.83 14.80
C ALA A 7 22.54 -29.61 14.01
N ASN A 8 23.40 -28.79 14.64
CA ASN A 8 24.08 -27.65 13.99
C ASN A 8 23.13 -26.58 13.39
N GLN A 9 21.99 -26.34 14.03
CA GLN A 9 20.99 -25.34 13.60
C GLN A 9 20.43 -25.64 12.20
N GLU A 10 20.21 -26.92 11.90
CA GLU A 10 19.63 -27.38 10.64
C GLU A 10 18.20 -27.92 10.87
N ALA A 11 17.40 -27.93 9.81
CA ALA A 11 16.07 -28.53 9.82
C ALA A 11 15.81 -29.27 8.50
N SER A 12 15.00 -30.32 8.54
CA SER A 12 14.44 -30.97 7.35
C SER A 12 12.98 -30.54 7.19
N PHE A 13 12.65 -30.04 5.99
CA PHE A 13 11.31 -29.61 5.61
C PHE A 13 11.14 -29.77 4.09
N GLU A 14 9.99 -30.31 3.65
CA GLU A 14 9.71 -30.63 2.23
C GLU A 14 10.83 -31.48 1.57
N GLY A 15 11.41 -32.43 2.30
CA GLY A 15 12.49 -33.30 1.80
C GLY A 15 13.83 -32.60 1.54
N THR A 16 13.97 -31.34 1.95
CA THR A 16 15.18 -30.53 1.77
C THR A 16 15.82 -30.23 3.12
N THR A 17 17.15 -30.13 3.17
CA THR A 17 17.88 -29.65 4.35
C THR A 17 18.00 -28.13 4.33
N TRP A 18 17.70 -27.53 5.47
CA TRP A 18 17.62 -26.09 5.68
C TRP A 18 18.61 -25.68 6.77
N LYS A 19 19.28 -24.54 6.57
CA LYS A 19 20.26 -23.96 7.50
C LYS A 19 19.70 -22.69 8.12
N GLN A 20 19.71 -22.62 9.45
CA GLN A 20 19.25 -21.43 10.16
C GLN A 20 20.21 -20.26 9.91
N ILE A 21 19.65 -19.10 9.57
CA ILE A 21 20.37 -17.84 9.36
C ILE A 21 20.03 -16.77 10.41
N SER A 22 18.90 -16.92 11.10
CA SER A 22 18.56 -16.06 12.24
C SER A 22 19.40 -16.43 13.46
N PRO A 23 19.72 -15.47 14.35
CA PRO A 23 20.30 -15.77 15.66
C PRO A 23 19.46 -16.81 16.43
N PRO A 24 20.09 -17.76 17.12
CA PRO A 24 19.39 -18.68 18.00
C PRO A 24 18.66 -17.90 19.11
N ASP A 25 17.50 -18.41 19.52
CA ASP A 25 16.69 -17.93 20.65
C ASP A 25 16.13 -16.50 20.56
N GLN A 26 16.21 -15.87 19.39
CA GLN A 26 15.54 -14.61 19.09
C GLN A 26 14.42 -14.86 18.08
N GLY A 27 13.22 -14.37 18.37
CA GLY A 27 12.13 -14.25 17.39
C GLY A 27 11.62 -15.55 16.76
N MET A 28 11.63 -15.60 15.43
CA MET A 28 11.25 -16.73 14.56
C MET A 28 12.51 -17.32 13.91
N ARG A 29 12.59 -18.65 13.81
CA ARG A 29 13.75 -19.29 13.17
C ARG A 29 13.66 -19.13 11.66
N VAL A 30 14.60 -18.38 11.07
CA VAL A 30 14.66 -18.17 9.62
C VAL A 30 15.71 -19.09 9.03
N PHE A 31 15.35 -19.83 7.99
CA PHE A 31 16.19 -20.81 7.33
C PHE A 31 16.30 -20.53 5.83
N VAL A 32 17.49 -20.75 5.28
CA VAL A 32 17.72 -20.88 3.83
C VAL A 32 18.00 -22.34 3.50
N ARG A 33 17.83 -22.74 2.24
CA ARG A 33 18.27 -24.09 1.81
C ARG A 33 19.77 -24.24 2.08
N LYS A 34 20.22 -25.39 2.57
CA LYS A 34 21.64 -25.63 2.85
C LYS A 34 22.52 -25.45 1.62
N SER A 35 22.01 -25.78 0.43
CA SER A 35 22.68 -25.52 -0.85
C SER A 35 22.88 -24.02 -1.15
N GLU A 36 22.05 -23.15 -0.58
CA GLU A 36 22.04 -21.69 -0.79
C GLU A 36 22.80 -20.92 0.29
N GLU A 37 23.43 -21.61 1.25
CA GLU A 37 24.17 -20.99 2.35
C GLU A 37 25.32 -20.10 1.83
N SER A 38 26.01 -20.53 0.77
CA SER A 38 27.06 -19.75 0.12
C SER A 38 26.51 -18.46 -0.51
N ASN A 39 25.35 -18.53 -1.17
CA ASN A 39 24.67 -17.38 -1.77
C ASN A 39 24.20 -16.40 -0.69
N TYR A 40 23.67 -16.90 0.43
CA TYR A 40 23.33 -16.05 1.57
C TYR A 40 24.55 -15.35 2.17
N ASN A 41 25.66 -16.09 2.33
CA ASN A 41 26.92 -15.51 2.81
C ASN A 41 27.50 -14.47 1.85
N ARG A 42 27.34 -14.66 0.53
CA ARG A 42 27.69 -13.65 -0.48
C ARG A 42 26.81 -12.40 -0.31
N LEU A 43 25.49 -12.55 -0.24
CA LEU A 43 24.56 -11.43 0.00
C LEU A 43 24.91 -10.67 1.29
N ARG A 44 25.21 -11.37 2.39
CA ARG A 44 25.62 -10.76 3.66
C ARG A 44 26.90 -9.93 3.54
N ASN A 45 27.84 -10.36 2.70
CA ASN A 45 29.07 -9.61 2.45
C ASN A 45 28.84 -8.42 1.50
N GLU A 46 28.03 -8.60 0.46
CA GLU A 46 27.63 -7.54 -0.47
C GLU A 46 26.81 -6.44 0.22
N ALA A 47 25.96 -6.79 1.19
CA ALA A 47 25.18 -5.86 2.02
C ALA A 47 26.03 -4.80 2.77
N LYS A 48 27.34 -5.01 2.88
CA LYS A 48 28.27 -4.02 3.46
C LYS A 48 28.64 -2.91 2.46
N LYS A 49 28.44 -3.13 1.16
CA LYS A 49 28.93 -2.29 0.06
C LYS A 49 27.82 -1.82 -0.88
N ASP A 50 26.80 -2.63 -1.12
CA ASP A 50 25.70 -2.35 -2.04
C ASP A 50 24.38 -2.08 -1.31
N TYR A 51 23.63 -1.08 -1.79
CA TYR A 51 22.36 -0.67 -1.19
C TYR A 51 21.27 -1.75 -1.35
N HIS A 52 21.10 -2.31 -2.54
CA HIS A 52 20.03 -3.27 -2.83
C HIS A 52 20.27 -4.59 -2.10
N ALA A 53 21.51 -5.07 -2.09
CA ALA A 53 21.94 -6.20 -1.27
C ALA A 53 21.69 -5.96 0.22
N ARG A 54 21.97 -4.76 0.72
CA ARG A 54 21.70 -4.40 2.12
C ARG A 54 20.22 -4.34 2.45
N TYR A 55 19.41 -3.80 1.55
CA TYR A 55 17.96 -3.72 1.70
C TYR A 55 17.36 -5.13 1.75
N LEU A 56 17.69 -5.99 0.78
CA LEU A 56 17.28 -7.39 0.72
C LEU A 56 17.73 -8.18 1.95
N PHE A 57 18.99 -8.01 2.37
CA PHE A 57 19.52 -8.67 3.57
C PHE A 57 18.76 -8.26 4.84
N ASN A 58 18.50 -6.96 5.02
CA ASN A 58 17.77 -6.48 6.19
C ASN A 58 16.33 -6.96 6.20
N GLU A 59 15.69 -7.11 5.03
CA GLU A 59 14.34 -7.68 4.96
C GLU A 59 14.33 -9.18 5.23
N LEU A 60 15.31 -9.96 4.74
CA LEU A 60 15.48 -11.36 5.14
C LEU A 60 15.63 -11.51 6.67
N MET A 61 16.42 -10.63 7.30
CA MET A 61 16.60 -10.64 8.75
C MET A 61 15.36 -10.12 9.50
N SER A 62 14.57 -9.23 8.89
CA SER A 62 13.31 -8.74 9.46
C SER A 62 12.28 -9.87 9.60
N LEU A 63 12.41 -10.95 8.81
CA LEU A 63 11.55 -12.14 8.92
C LEU A 63 11.67 -12.86 10.28
N ASN A 64 12.74 -12.61 11.04
CA ASN A 64 12.92 -13.07 12.41
C ASN A 64 11.99 -12.33 13.41
N ASN A 65 11.56 -11.12 13.09
CA ASN A 65 10.72 -10.34 14.00
C ASN A 65 9.28 -10.89 14.06
N ARG A 66 8.83 -11.21 15.28
CA ARG A 66 7.42 -11.53 15.57
C ARG A 66 6.49 -10.31 15.42
N HIS A 67 7.02 -9.10 15.37
CA HIS A 67 6.26 -7.84 15.47
C HIS A 67 5.35 -7.52 14.27
N GLY A 68 5.44 -8.25 13.16
CA GLY A 68 4.46 -8.18 12.05
C GLY A 68 3.29 -9.17 12.20
N LEU A 69 3.40 -10.17 13.06
CA LEU A 69 2.33 -11.11 13.38
C LEU A 69 1.46 -10.51 14.49
N THR A 70 0.72 -9.44 14.18
CA THR A 70 -0.45 -9.17 15.01
C THR A 70 -1.31 -10.43 14.99
N ARG A 71 -1.81 -10.85 16.17
CA ARG A 71 -2.62 -12.05 16.41
C ARG A 71 -4.00 -11.97 15.72
N SER A 72 -4.05 -11.51 14.47
CA SER A 72 -5.22 -11.63 13.63
C SER A 72 -5.44 -13.11 13.36
N ILE A 73 -6.65 -13.58 13.65
CA ILE A 73 -7.15 -14.93 13.31
C ILE A 73 -6.91 -15.24 11.81
N VAL A 74 -6.84 -14.20 10.97
CA VAL A 74 -6.61 -14.28 9.51
C VAL A 74 -5.17 -14.68 9.14
N SER A 75 -4.17 -14.29 9.94
CA SER A 75 -2.75 -14.69 9.72
C SER A 75 -2.50 -16.21 9.87
N ARG A 76 -3.49 -16.96 10.35
CA ARG A 76 -3.42 -18.42 10.54
C ARG A 76 -3.82 -19.22 9.29
N PHE A 77 -4.46 -18.60 8.29
CA PHE A 77 -5.15 -19.34 7.21
C PHE A 77 -4.36 -19.50 5.90
N ARG A 78 -3.26 -18.76 5.68
CA ARG A 78 -2.33 -18.94 4.54
C ARG A 78 -0.88 -18.74 4.94
N GLN A 79 -0.37 -19.63 5.80
CA GLN A 79 1.03 -19.57 6.26
C GLN A 79 1.99 -20.33 5.34
N ASP A 80 1.49 -21.11 4.39
CA ASP A 80 2.27 -22.09 3.65
C ASP A 80 3.11 -21.50 2.51
N GLN A 81 2.70 -20.40 1.84
CA GLN A 81 3.52 -19.72 0.82
C GLN A 81 3.31 -18.19 0.83
N CYS A 82 4.40 -17.46 0.98
CA CYS A 82 4.47 -16.00 1.07
C CYS A 82 5.47 -15.46 0.04
N ASN A 83 5.15 -14.33 -0.57
CA ASN A 83 6.03 -13.60 -1.47
C ASN A 83 6.09 -12.13 -1.02
N LEU A 84 7.25 -11.70 -0.53
CA LEU A 84 7.51 -10.30 -0.19
C LEU A 84 8.11 -9.60 -1.40
N GLN A 85 7.35 -8.72 -2.05
CA GLN A 85 7.88 -7.84 -3.09
C GLN A 85 8.60 -6.65 -2.43
N LEU A 86 9.84 -6.42 -2.85
CA LEU A 86 10.75 -5.41 -2.34
C LEU A 86 11.08 -4.40 -3.45
N GLU A 87 11.55 -3.21 -3.08
CA GLU A 87 12.12 -2.26 -4.04
C GLU A 87 13.31 -2.89 -4.77
N GLY A 88 13.11 -3.24 -6.04
CA GLY A 88 14.12 -3.93 -6.84
C GLY A 88 14.42 -5.34 -6.36
N GLY A 89 13.48 -6.04 -5.70
CA GLY A 89 13.71 -7.43 -5.31
C GLY A 89 12.47 -8.20 -4.86
N PHE A 90 12.71 -9.43 -4.41
CA PHE A 90 11.68 -10.28 -3.82
C PHE A 90 12.27 -11.26 -2.80
N ILE A 91 11.41 -11.75 -1.90
CA ILE A 91 11.68 -12.90 -1.05
C ILE A 91 10.47 -13.83 -1.10
N ASP A 92 10.67 -15.04 -1.59
CA ASP A 92 9.71 -16.13 -1.53
C ASP A 92 10.02 -17.02 -0.32
N TYR A 93 9.01 -17.27 0.50
CA TYR A 93 9.19 -18.06 1.71
C TYR A 93 7.93 -18.79 2.16
N SER A 94 8.10 -19.78 3.03
CA SER A 94 7.01 -20.48 3.70
C SER A 94 7.11 -20.27 5.20
N MET A 95 5.98 -20.18 5.90
CA MET A 95 5.94 -20.13 7.35
C MET A 95 5.27 -21.39 7.90
N LEU A 96 5.94 -22.05 8.85
CA LEU A 96 5.35 -23.21 9.53
C LEU A 96 5.89 -23.29 10.95
N SER A 97 4.99 -23.41 11.93
CA SER A 97 5.32 -23.62 13.35
C SER A 97 6.38 -22.65 13.91
N GLY A 98 6.28 -21.35 13.57
CA GLY A 98 7.22 -20.33 14.03
C GLY A 98 8.59 -20.34 13.32
N CYS A 99 8.73 -21.13 12.25
CA CYS A 99 9.87 -21.15 11.36
C CYS A 99 9.52 -20.48 10.01
N VAL A 100 10.53 -19.86 9.40
CA VAL A 100 10.47 -19.27 8.05
C VAL A 100 11.45 -20.02 7.17
N PHE A 101 10.99 -20.54 6.04
CA PHE A 101 11.80 -21.26 5.07
C PHE A 101 11.89 -20.45 3.78
N ILE A 102 13.05 -19.84 3.52
CA ILE A 102 13.29 -18.99 2.35
C ILE A 102 13.47 -19.85 1.10
N LYS A 103 12.46 -19.86 0.23
CA LYS A 103 12.42 -20.66 -0.99
C LYS A 103 13.26 -20.04 -2.10
N ASP A 104 13.16 -18.73 -2.28
CA ASP A 104 13.93 -17.96 -3.25
C ASP A 104 14.03 -16.49 -2.80
N TYR A 105 15.04 -15.77 -3.26
CA TYR A 105 15.18 -14.34 -3.05
C TYR A 105 16.12 -13.75 -4.10
N GLY A 106 15.86 -12.53 -4.53
CA GLY A 106 16.69 -11.91 -5.55
C GLY A 106 16.48 -10.42 -5.66
N VAL A 107 17.49 -9.75 -6.21
CA VAL A 107 17.37 -8.37 -6.70
C VAL A 107 16.79 -8.44 -8.11
N THR A 108 15.53 -8.04 -8.26
CA THR A 108 14.94 -7.82 -9.58
C THR A 108 15.49 -6.52 -10.12
N HIS A 109 16.21 -6.61 -11.23
CA HIS A 109 16.47 -5.47 -12.08
C HIS A 109 15.11 -4.94 -12.57
N SER A 110 14.95 -3.62 -12.70
CA SER A 110 13.67 -3.00 -13.07
C SER A 110 13.03 -3.74 -14.23
N ARG A 111 11.74 -4.07 -14.12
CA ARG A 111 11.05 -4.88 -15.13
C ARG A 111 10.82 -4.13 -16.45
N GLY A 112 11.19 -2.86 -16.52
CA GLY A 112 11.22 -2.04 -17.73
C GLY A 112 12.49 -1.17 -17.84
N GLU A 113 12.63 -0.52 -18.99
CA GLU A 113 13.69 0.47 -19.25
C GLU A 113 13.55 1.74 -18.38
N ASP A 114 12.36 1.96 -17.81
CA ASP A 114 12.03 3.12 -17.00
C ASP A 114 12.74 3.11 -15.64
N LYS A 115 13.45 4.20 -15.35
CA LYS A 115 14.16 4.38 -14.07
C LYS A 115 13.22 4.98 -13.03
N PRO A 116 13.22 4.48 -11.78
CA PRO A 116 12.44 5.10 -10.71
C PRO A 116 12.82 6.58 -10.51
N GLY A 117 11.82 7.46 -10.48
CA GLY A 117 12.03 8.90 -10.44
C GLY A 117 10.79 9.72 -10.83
N LEU A 118 10.98 11.03 -10.90
CA LEU A 118 9.95 11.98 -11.26
C LEU A 118 9.93 12.21 -12.77
N TYR A 119 8.72 12.21 -13.34
CA TYR A 119 8.44 12.49 -14.73
C TYR A 119 7.38 13.59 -14.80
N ASN A 120 7.50 14.48 -15.78
CA ASN A 120 6.38 15.29 -16.26
C ASN A 120 5.62 14.47 -17.30
N VAL A 121 4.29 14.41 -17.16
CA VAL A 121 3.40 13.69 -18.05
C VAL A 121 2.65 14.70 -18.89
N ASP A 122 2.94 14.73 -20.19
CA ASP A 122 2.09 15.39 -21.16
C ASP A 122 1.01 14.41 -21.60
N PHE A 123 -0.23 14.71 -21.21
CA PHE A 123 -1.40 13.84 -21.37
C PHE A 123 -2.30 14.29 -22.54
N LYS A 124 -1.81 15.15 -23.44
CA LYS A 124 -2.61 15.66 -24.58
C LYS A 124 -2.91 14.61 -25.63
N GLU A 125 -2.01 13.64 -25.81
CA GLU A 125 -2.11 12.58 -26.81
C GLU A 125 -2.62 11.26 -26.18
N GLU A 126 -3.07 10.32 -27.02
CA GLU A 126 -3.53 8.99 -26.55
C GLU A 126 -2.42 8.22 -25.81
N THR A 127 -1.17 8.39 -26.27
CA THR A 127 0.04 7.89 -25.60
C THR A 127 0.71 9.04 -24.86
N PRO A 128 0.75 9.03 -23.52
CA PRO A 128 1.33 10.12 -22.76
C PRO A 128 2.85 10.21 -22.95
N LYS A 129 3.36 11.43 -23.14
CA LYS A 129 4.80 11.66 -23.24
C LYS A 129 5.39 11.89 -21.86
N LEU A 130 6.39 11.08 -21.51
CA LEU A 130 7.09 11.12 -20.23
C LEU A 130 8.45 11.79 -20.39
N THR A 131 8.67 12.90 -19.68
CA THR A 131 9.98 13.57 -19.61
C THR A 131 10.50 13.59 -18.18
N PRO A 132 11.70 13.06 -17.88
CA PRO A 132 12.28 13.13 -16.54
C PRO A 132 12.33 14.56 -16.00
N SER A 133 11.97 14.74 -14.74
CA SER A 133 11.98 16.04 -14.06
C SER A 133 12.73 15.97 -12.72
N LYS A 134 13.18 17.12 -12.24
CA LYS A 134 13.79 17.29 -10.91
C LYS A 134 12.88 18.01 -9.91
N HIS A 135 11.78 18.60 -10.38
CA HIS A 135 10.84 19.42 -9.60
C HIS A 135 9.40 19.11 -9.98
N ILE A 136 8.47 19.32 -9.05
CA ILE A 136 7.04 19.18 -9.31
C ILE A 136 6.54 20.45 -10.01
N SER A 137 6.56 20.41 -11.34
CA SER A 137 6.15 21.52 -12.21
C SER A 137 4.64 21.79 -12.18
N THR A 138 3.82 20.76 -12.00
CA THR A 138 2.35 20.86 -12.06
C THR A 138 1.72 20.93 -10.67
N GLN A 139 0.43 21.23 -10.56
CA GLN A 139 -0.26 21.20 -9.27
C GLN A 139 -0.43 19.77 -8.74
N HIS A 140 -0.66 18.81 -9.65
CA HIS A 140 -0.88 17.42 -9.29
C HIS A 140 0.37 16.57 -9.42
N ILE A 141 0.59 15.68 -8.46
CA ILE A 141 1.58 14.59 -8.53
C ILE A 141 0.92 13.27 -8.14
N ALA A 142 1.19 12.22 -8.92
CA ALA A 142 0.78 10.86 -8.58
C ALA A 142 2.00 9.99 -8.25
N VAL A 143 1.92 9.19 -7.19
CA VAL A 143 2.96 8.23 -6.80
C VAL A 143 2.51 6.83 -7.18
N ASN A 144 3.21 6.21 -8.14
CA ASN A 144 2.90 4.85 -8.58
C ASN A 144 3.20 3.82 -7.48
N GLY A 145 2.35 2.80 -7.41
CA GLY A 145 2.55 1.66 -6.52
C GLY A 145 2.02 0.33 -7.05
N ALA A 146 1.68 0.24 -8.33
CA ALA A 146 1.00 -0.93 -8.89
C ALA A 146 1.39 -1.24 -10.34
N PHE A 147 1.63 -0.20 -11.14
CA PHE A 147 1.86 -0.36 -12.56
C PHE A 147 3.31 -0.75 -12.84
N LYS A 148 3.47 -1.67 -13.78
CA LYS A 148 4.75 -2.30 -14.13
C LYS A 148 5.70 -1.39 -14.90
N ASP A 149 5.18 -0.36 -15.56
CA ASP A 149 5.92 0.59 -16.40
C ASP A 149 5.33 2.00 -16.26
N ALA A 150 6.12 3.02 -16.61
CA ALA A 150 5.74 4.42 -16.39
C ALA A 150 4.61 4.86 -17.33
N GLU A 151 4.54 4.30 -18.53
CA GLU A 151 3.48 4.59 -19.52
C GLU A 151 2.10 4.11 -19.03
N SER A 152 2.00 2.88 -18.57
CA SER A 152 0.77 2.32 -17.98
C SER A 152 0.32 3.14 -16.77
N ALA A 153 1.29 3.55 -15.93
CA ALA A 153 1.01 4.44 -14.81
C ALA A 153 0.49 5.80 -15.30
N ALA A 154 1.09 6.34 -16.35
CA ALA A 154 0.71 7.61 -16.95
C ALA A 154 -0.70 7.60 -17.58
N ILE A 155 -1.11 6.46 -18.14
CA ILE A 155 -2.45 6.29 -18.73
C ILE A 155 -3.53 6.16 -17.66
N LYS A 156 -3.23 5.45 -16.55
CA LYS A 156 -4.24 5.02 -15.57
C LYS A 156 -4.35 5.90 -14.32
N LEU A 157 -3.27 6.55 -13.89
CA LEU A 157 -3.31 7.40 -12.69
C LEU A 157 -4.19 8.66 -12.80
N PRO A 158 -4.45 9.27 -13.98
CA PRO A 158 -5.37 10.40 -14.09
C PRO A 158 -6.76 10.14 -13.52
N GLU A 159 -7.29 8.92 -13.66
CA GLU A 159 -8.62 8.54 -13.14
C GLU A 159 -8.67 8.63 -11.60
N PHE A 160 -7.57 8.30 -10.92
CA PHE A 160 -7.44 8.43 -9.47
C PHE A 160 -7.21 9.87 -9.02
N ILE A 161 -6.48 10.68 -9.81
CA ILE A 161 -6.32 12.11 -9.56
C ILE A 161 -7.68 12.80 -9.63
N GLU A 162 -8.41 12.60 -10.73
CA GLU A 162 -9.77 13.13 -10.90
C GLU A 162 -10.67 12.70 -9.76
N ARG A 163 -10.65 11.43 -9.36
CA ARG A 163 -11.46 10.92 -8.24
C ARG A 163 -11.15 11.60 -6.91
N GLY A 164 -9.90 11.97 -6.66
CA GLY A 164 -9.44 12.59 -5.40
C GLY A 164 -9.73 14.08 -5.29
N TYR A 165 -9.80 14.77 -6.44
CA TYR A 165 -9.88 16.23 -6.53
C TYR A 165 -11.08 16.69 -7.38
N LYS A 166 -12.17 15.90 -7.43
CA LYS A 166 -13.35 16.16 -8.27
C LYS A 166 -13.89 17.60 -8.14
N SER A 167 -14.54 18.03 -9.22
CA SER A 167 -14.99 19.39 -9.60
C SER A 167 -13.87 20.38 -9.96
N GLU A 168 -12.72 20.36 -9.28
CA GLU A 168 -11.56 21.18 -9.65
C GLU A 168 -10.68 20.51 -10.71
N THR A 169 -10.62 19.17 -10.69
CA THR A 169 -9.79 18.39 -11.60
C THR A 169 -10.64 17.41 -12.40
N THR A 170 -10.60 17.54 -13.73
CA THR A 170 -11.14 16.60 -14.71
C THR A 170 -10.04 16.10 -15.65
N ARG A 171 -10.32 15.03 -16.39
CA ARG A 171 -9.42 14.57 -17.47
C ARG A 171 -9.03 15.69 -18.44
N ASP A 172 -9.96 16.59 -18.78
CA ASP A 172 -9.67 17.70 -19.68
C ASP A 172 -8.74 18.73 -19.05
N THR A 173 -8.97 19.10 -17.78
CA THR A 173 -8.03 20.01 -17.08
C THR A 173 -6.63 19.40 -16.94
N LEU A 174 -6.52 18.07 -16.81
CA LEU A 174 -5.24 17.36 -16.76
C LEU A 174 -4.56 17.29 -18.13
N LYS A 175 -5.31 17.27 -19.24
CA LYS A 175 -4.73 17.40 -20.59
C LYS A 175 -4.09 18.77 -20.79
N ASP A 176 -4.72 19.82 -20.27
CA ASP A 176 -4.21 21.19 -20.43
C ASP A 176 -3.04 21.50 -19.49
N SER A 177 -3.18 21.13 -18.21
CA SER A 177 -2.20 21.45 -17.16
C SER A 177 -1.08 20.42 -16.99
N GLY A 178 -1.28 19.21 -17.52
CA GLY A 178 -0.41 18.06 -17.27
C GLY A 178 -0.43 17.62 -15.81
N TYR A 179 0.38 16.62 -15.48
CA TYR A 179 0.67 16.28 -14.10
C TYR A 179 2.06 15.64 -13.96
N ASN A 180 2.57 15.58 -12.74
CA ASN A 180 3.82 14.88 -12.46
C ASN A 180 3.55 13.43 -12.01
N LEU A 181 4.32 12.49 -12.54
CA LEU A 181 4.33 11.09 -12.11
C LEU A 181 5.63 10.81 -11.36
N PHE A 182 5.54 10.42 -10.10
CA PHE A 182 6.63 9.74 -9.44
C PHE A 182 6.49 8.24 -9.66
N TYR A 183 7.30 7.71 -10.57
CA TYR A 183 7.28 6.30 -10.92
C TYR A 183 8.22 5.50 -10.01
N ASN A 184 7.70 4.41 -9.46
CA ASN A 184 8.44 3.38 -8.75
C ASN A 184 7.99 2.01 -9.25
N ASP A 185 8.94 1.12 -9.57
CA ASP A 185 8.66 -0.28 -9.88
C ASP A 185 8.44 -1.07 -8.57
N CYS A 186 7.22 -1.01 -8.04
CA CYS A 186 6.84 -1.75 -6.84
C CYS A 186 6.29 -3.18 -7.14
N GLY A 187 6.27 -3.57 -8.42
CA GLY A 187 5.53 -4.73 -8.91
C GLY A 187 3.99 -4.63 -8.73
N PRO A 188 3.21 -5.53 -9.35
CA PRO A 188 1.75 -5.47 -9.33
C PRO A 188 1.15 -5.96 -8.01
N GLY A 189 0.16 -5.21 -7.48
CA GLY A 189 -0.82 -5.62 -6.47
C GLY A 189 -0.28 -6.05 -5.10
N ILE A 190 -1.18 -6.42 -4.19
CA ILE A 190 -0.83 -7.23 -3.02
C ILE A 190 -0.69 -8.68 -3.47
N ARG A 191 0.46 -9.29 -3.15
CA ARG A 191 0.61 -10.74 -3.19
C ARG A 191 0.74 -11.25 -1.76
N SER A 192 -0.41 -11.55 -1.13
CA SER A 192 -0.62 -12.38 0.07
C SER A 192 0.22 -12.19 1.35
N ASP A 193 1.28 -11.38 1.35
CA ASP A 193 2.17 -11.24 2.49
C ASP A 193 1.85 -9.98 3.31
N PHE A 194 1.48 -10.21 4.57
CA PHE A 194 1.21 -9.20 5.59
C PHE A 194 2.35 -8.21 5.79
N ARG A 195 3.59 -8.63 5.54
CA ARG A 195 4.78 -7.79 5.69
C ARG A 195 4.91 -6.74 4.58
N GLN A 196 4.24 -6.89 3.44
CA GLN A 196 4.12 -5.79 2.46
C GLN A 196 3.41 -4.56 3.07
N PHE A 197 2.68 -4.72 4.18
CA PHE A 197 1.90 -3.66 4.84
C PHE A 197 2.69 -2.90 5.89
N PHE A 198 3.80 -3.47 6.35
CA PHE A 198 4.67 -2.90 7.36
C PHE A 198 6.07 -2.91 6.76
N ASP A 199 6.55 -1.76 6.27
CA ASP A 199 7.97 -1.60 5.96
C ASP A 199 8.77 -1.90 7.25
N THR A 200 9.19 -3.16 7.38
CA THR A 200 9.93 -3.71 8.53
C THR A 200 11.42 -3.66 8.31
N SER A 201 11.88 -3.16 7.14
CA SER A 201 13.29 -2.88 6.96
C SER A 201 13.73 -1.85 7.99
N ASN A 202 14.56 -2.28 8.94
CA ASN A 202 15.35 -1.39 9.79
C ASN A 202 16.46 -0.66 8.99
N VAL A 203 16.26 -0.44 7.68
CA VAL A 203 17.23 0.23 6.81
C VAL A 203 17.26 1.70 7.22
N ARG A 204 18.23 2.03 8.08
CA ARG A 204 18.56 3.38 8.52
C ARG A 204 18.79 4.25 7.28
N GLY A 205 17.96 5.27 7.08
CA GLY A 205 18.00 6.16 5.91
C GLY A 205 17.02 5.86 4.77
N GLY A 206 16.24 4.77 4.85
CA GLY A 206 15.18 4.43 3.90
C GLY A 206 15.68 4.04 2.50
N THR A 207 14.73 3.80 1.58
CA THR A 207 15.04 3.30 0.24
C THR A 207 15.53 4.35 -0.74
N GLU A 208 16.24 3.97 -1.80
CA GLU A 208 16.73 4.93 -2.80
C GLU A 208 15.57 5.69 -3.43
N VAL A 209 14.47 5.01 -3.73
CA VAL A 209 13.25 5.66 -4.22
C VAL A 209 12.62 6.55 -3.15
N ALA A 210 12.53 6.10 -1.89
CA ALA A 210 12.02 6.93 -0.81
C ALA A 210 12.90 8.17 -0.55
N LYS A 211 14.22 8.06 -0.71
CA LYS A 211 15.14 9.20 -0.62
C LYS A 211 14.94 10.18 -1.77
N LYS A 212 14.78 9.71 -3.01
CA LYS A 212 14.44 10.58 -4.15
C LYS A 212 13.13 11.33 -3.90
N LEU A 213 12.10 10.62 -3.42
CA LEU A 213 10.82 11.26 -3.08
C LEU A 213 10.95 12.21 -1.88
N ALA A 214 11.80 11.89 -0.89
CA ALA A 214 12.07 12.77 0.25
C ALA A 214 12.74 14.07 -0.20
N GLN A 215 13.73 13.98 -1.10
CA GLN A 215 14.38 15.14 -1.69
C GLN A 215 13.37 16.01 -2.45
N LEU A 216 12.44 15.41 -3.21
CA LEU A 216 11.36 16.15 -3.85
C LEU A 216 10.47 16.85 -2.84
N ILE A 217 10.05 16.18 -1.77
CA ILE A 217 9.26 16.80 -0.69
C ILE A 217 10.03 17.98 -0.06
N GLN A 218 11.33 17.84 0.19
CA GLN A 218 12.16 18.92 0.74
C GLN A 218 12.31 20.10 -0.21
N ILE A 219 12.46 19.84 -1.52
CA ILE A 219 12.51 20.86 -2.55
C ILE A 219 11.17 21.60 -2.60
N GLU A 220 10.06 20.89 -2.72
CA GLU A 220 8.73 21.50 -2.82
C GLU A 220 8.32 22.22 -1.53
N ALA A 221 8.78 21.77 -0.37
CA ALA A 221 8.54 22.51 0.86
C ALA A 221 9.24 23.88 0.91
N LYS A 222 10.28 24.10 0.08
CA LYS A 222 10.90 25.42 -0.06
C LYS A 222 10.07 26.33 -0.97
N HIS A 223 9.19 25.75 -1.79
CA HIS A 223 8.28 26.47 -2.67
C HIS A 223 6.95 26.72 -1.96
N ASP A 224 6.43 27.95 -2.06
CA ASP A 224 5.17 28.32 -1.40
C ASP A 224 3.94 27.95 -2.26
N LYS A 225 3.94 26.73 -2.79
CA LYS A 225 3.00 26.25 -3.81
C LYS A 225 2.07 25.17 -3.25
N GLU A 226 0.81 25.23 -3.66
CA GLU A 226 -0.13 24.14 -3.42
C GLU A 226 0.20 22.93 -4.29
N THR A 227 0.34 21.76 -3.65
CA THR A 227 0.65 20.50 -4.34
C THR A 227 -0.33 19.42 -3.92
N CYS A 228 -0.95 18.78 -4.92
CA CYS A 228 -1.97 17.75 -4.77
C CYS A 228 -1.37 16.36 -5.04
N TRP A 229 -1.19 15.56 -3.99
CA TRP A 229 -0.58 14.23 -4.01
C TRP A 229 -1.62 13.12 -4.09
N THR A 230 -1.63 12.36 -5.18
CA THR A 230 -2.37 11.10 -5.29
C THR A 230 -1.43 9.93 -5.01
N LEU A 231 -1.65 9.21 -3.91
CA LEU A 231 -0.87 8.03 -3.54
C LEU A 231 -1.61 6.78 -3.99
N HIS A 232 -1.00 5.95 -4.85
CA HIS A 232 -1.64 4.74 -5.39
C HIS A 232 -0.99 3.47 -4.85
N GLU A 233 -1.77 2.53 -4.32
CA GLU A 233 -1.32 1.20 -3.85
C GLU A 233 -0.02 1.23 -3.02
N LYS A 234 1.07 0.57 -3.44
CA LYS A 234 2.33 0.54 -2.67
C LYS A 234 3.04 1.90 -2.63
N GLY A 235 2.62 2.87 -3.43
CA GLY A 235 3.13 4.25 -3.42
C GLY A 235 2.94 4.92 -2.06
N HIS A 236 1.95 4.47 -1.27
CA HIS A 236 1.78 4.91 0.11
C HIS A 236 2.98 4.56 1.01
N ALA A 237 3.59 3.39 0.82
CA ALA A 237 4.75 2.96 1.60
C ALA A 237 5.96 3.86 1.32
N VAL A 238 6.20 4.10 0.02
CA VAL A 238 7.25 4.99 -0.48
C VAL A 238 7.05 6.39 0.09
N PHE A 239 5.83 6.92 0.00
CA PHE A 239 5.51 8.26 0.50
C PHE A 239 5.65 8.39 2.02
N LYS A 240 5.15 7.40 2.79
CA LYS A 240 5.33 7.37 4.26
C LYS A 240 6.81 7.44 4.61
N ARG A 241 7.64 6.61 3.97
CA ARG A 241 9.08 6.57 4.24
C ARG A 241 9.75 7.86 3.81
N ALA A 242 9.38 8.41 2.66
CA ALA A 242 9.86 9.68 2.15
C ALA A 242 9.53 10.85 3.10
N LEU A 243 8.31 10.92 3.63
CA LEU A 243 7.94 11.91 4.65
C LEU A 243 8.76 11.75 5.92
N GLN A 244 8.96 10.52 6.40
CA GLN A 244 9.78 10.29 7.59
C GLN A 244 11.21 10.80 7.41
N LEU A 245 11.82 10.60 6.24
CA LEU A 245 13.15 11.11 5.92
C LEU A 245 13.15 12.64 5.76
N ALA A 246 12.21 13.18 4.99
CA ALA A 246 12.10 14.60 4.74
C ALA A 246 11.91 15.40 6.04
N LEU A 247 11.04 14.92 6.94
CA LEU A 247 10.75 15.57 8.22
C LEU A 247 11.94 15.58 9.20
N ALA A 248 12.93 14.70 9.01
CA ALA A 248 14.13 14.69 9.85
C ALA A 248 15.11 15.82 9.47
N GLU A 249 15.02 16.34 8.23
CA GLU A 249 16.00 17.27 7.66
C GLU A 249 15.40 18.64 7.32
N ILE A 250 14.08 18.73 7.16
CA ILE A 250 13.40 19.97 6.81
C ILE A 250 13.43 20.99 7.96
N SER A 251 13.62 22.27 7.62
CA SER A 251 13.55 23.36 8.59
C SER A 251 12.11 23.55 9.11
N PRO A 252 11.91 24.08 10.33
CA PRO A 252 10.56 24.40 10.83
C PRO A 252 9.79 25.36 9.91
N ALA A 253 10.48 26.29 9.26
CA ALA A 253 9.87 27.27 8.35
C ALA A 253 9.42 26.64 7.02
N ASP A 254 10.19 25.71 6.45
CA ASP A 254 9.78 25.01 5.24
C ASP A 254 8.66 23.99 5.56
N LYS A 255 8.69 23.41 6.77
CA LYS A 255 7.63 22.50 7.23
C LYS A 255 6.24 23.16 7.24
N THR A 256 6.13 24.45 7.59
CA THR A 256 4.81 25.12 7.57
C THR A 256 4.24 25.27 6.17
N ARG A 257 5.10 25.34 5.14
CA ARG A 257 4.66 25.42 3.73
C ARG A 257 4.04 24.12 3.24
N LEU A 258 4.44 22.98 3.80
CA LEU A 258 3.78 21.69 3.55
C LEU A 258 2.29 21.68 3.94
N ALA A 259 1.82 22.64 4.75
CA ALA A 259 0.40 22.77 5.06
C ALA A 259 -0.48 23.13 3.85
N LYS A 260 0.12 23.61 2.74
CA LYS A 260 -0.56 23.83 1.46
C LYS A 260 -0.69 22.56 0.62
N HIS A 261 -0.05 21.47 1.03
CA HIS A 261 -0.08 20.22 0.28
C HIS A 261 -1.31 19.40 0.71
N LYS A 262 -2.02 18.83 -0.27
CA LYS A 262 -3.19 17.98 -0.07
C LYS A 262 -2.88 16.55 -0.48
N VAL A 263 -3.31 15.56 0.29
CA VAL A 263 -3.03 14.13 0.02
C VAL A 263 -4.34 13.35 -0.18
N PHE A 264 -4.44 12.66 -1.31
CA PHE A 264 -5.46 11.68 -1.63
C PHE A 264 -4.90 10.25 -1.56
N TYR A 265 -5.59 9.37 -0.85
CA TYR A 265 -5.22 7.95 -0.72
C TYR A 265 -6.05 7.09 -1.67
N ALA A 266 -5.41 6.52 -2.68
CA ALA A 266 -6.05 5.73 -3.73
C ALA A 266 -5.64 4.25 -3.63
N ASN A 267 -6.61 3.39 -3.34
CA ASN A 267 -6.43 1.95 -3.25
C ASN A 267 -5.28 1.53 -2.30
N PRO A 268 -5.29 1.96 -1.03
CA PRO A 268 -4.17 1.75 -0.12
C PRO A 268 -3.92 0.27 0.14
N THR A 269 -2.67 -0.16 -0.07
CA THR A 269 -2.21 -1.52 0.24
C THR A 269 -1.61 -1.63 1.64
N MET A 270 -1.55 -0.57 2.43
CA MET A 270 -1.08 -0.61 3.81
C MET A 270 -2.02 0.16 4.73
N ASN A 271 -1.83 0.01 6.05
CA ASN A 271 -2.69 0.66 7.03
C ASN A 271 -2.69 2.19 6.89
N LEU A 272 -3.85 2.75 6.55
CA LEU A 272 -4.03 4.19 6.32
C LEU A 272 -3.63 5.03 7.53
N SER A 273 -3.97 4.61 8.76
CA SER A 273 -3.65 5.37 9.98
C SER A 273 -2.14 5.51 10.20
N VAL A 274 -1.35 4.56 9.70
CA VAL A 274 0.11 4.60 9.81
C VAL A 274 0.70 5.65 8.85
N ILE A 275 0.26 5.66 7.59
CA ILE A 275 0.67 6.67 6.60
C ILE A 275 0.21 8.06 7.06
N ASP A 276 -1.06 8.14 7.45
CA ASP A 276 -1.74 9.39 7.76
C ASP A 276 -1.14 10.11 8.97
N ARG A 277 -0.56 9.36 9.91
CA ARG A 277 0.20 9.93 11.03
C ARG A 277 1.36 10.80 10.56
N TYR A 278 2.13 10.35 9.57
CA TYR A 278 3.27 11.12 9.03
C TYR A 278 2.81 12.32 8.20
N ARG A 279 1.75 12.14 7.39
CA ARG A 279 1.08 13.23 6.66
C ARG A 279 0.65 14.34 7.64
N LYS A 280 -0.02 13.97 8.73
CA LYS A 280 -0.45 14.91 9.79
C LYS A 280 0.74 15.54 10.50
N GLN A 281 1.79 14.78 10.81
CA GLN A 281 3.01 15.30 11.43
C GLN A 281 3.69 16.35 10.53
N ALA A 282 3.61 16.19 9.20
CA ALA A 282 4.08 17.16 8.22
C ALA A 282 3.20 18.40 8.09
N GLY A 283 1.99 18.40 8.68
CA GLY A 283 1.03 19.50 8.56
C GLY A 283 0.21 19.49 7.28
N MET A 284 0.39 18.48 6.41
CA MET A 284 -0.34 18.35 5.15
C MET A 284 -1.83 18.11 5.37
N GLN A 285 -2.64 18.58 4.42
CA GLN A 285 -4.10 18.41 4.41
C GLN A 285 -4.51 17.11 3.71
N LEU A 286 -5.70 16.62 4.02
CA LEU A 286 -6.35 15.59 3.20
C LEU A 286 -6.96 16.24 1.95
N ALA A 287 -7.09 15.48 0.86
CA ALA A 287 -7.84 15.93 -0.31
C ALA A 287 -9.34 16.16 0.02
N PRO A 288 -10.14 16.74 -0.89
CA PRO A 288 -11.58 16.96 -0.65
C PRO A 288 -12.44 15.69 -0.70
N GLN A 289 -11.86 14.57 -1.16
CA GLN A 289 -12.56 13.30 -1.34
C GLN A 289 -12.06 12.27 -0.32
N PRO A 290 -12.94 11.37 0.18
CA PRO A 290 -12.52 10.33 1.11
C PRO A 290 -11.59 9.32 0.42
N PRO A 291 -10.75 8.60 1.18
CA PRO A 291 -9.90 7.54 0.65
C PRO A 291 -10.68 6.55 -0.22
N LEU A 292 -10.12 6.19 -1.38
CA LEU A 292 -10.72 5.21 -2.28
C LEU A 292 -10.23 3.80 -1.90
N MET A 293 -11.12 2.97 -1.37
CA MET A 293 -10.80 1.61 -0.91
C MET A 293 -11.19 0.54 -1.93
N ASN A 294 -10.35 -0.47 -2.13
CA ASN A 294 -10.77 -1.69 -2.83
C ASN A 294 -11.52 -2.63 -1.88
N ASN A 295 -12.83 -2.47 -1.83
CA ASN A 295 -13.71 -3.32 -1.03
C ASN A 295 -13.76 -4.78 -1.51
N ALA A 296 -13.35 -5.05 -2.76
CA ALA A 296 -13.31 -6.41 -3.30
C ALA A 296 -12.04 -7.19 -2.90
N SER A 297 -11.00 -6.50 -2.39
CA SER A 297 -9.80 -7.14 -1.89
C SER A 297 -9.86 -7.29 -0.37
N LEU A 298 -10.03 -8.54 0.08
CA LEU A 298 -9.99 -8.87 1.50
C LEU A 298 -8.63 -8.54 2.12
N GLU A 299 -7.55 -8.70 1.34
CA GLU A 299 -6.20 -8.36 1.77
C GLU A 299 -6.05 -6.86 1.99
N GLN A 300 -6.45 -6.02 1.02
CA GLN A 300 -6.36 -4.55 1.13
C GLN A 300 -7.28 -3.96 2.20
N THR A 301 -8.40 -4.60 2.49
CA THR A 301 -9.41 -4.07 3.42
C THR A 301 -9.22 -4.59 4.85
N TRP A 302 -9.05 -5.89 5.04
CA TRP A 302 -9.03 -6.51 6.37
C TRP A 302 -7.63 -6.71 6.89
N VAL A 303 -6.76 -7.26 6.05
CA VAL A 303 -5.43 -7.69 6.49
C VAL A 303 -4.57 -6.48 6.84
N THR A 304 -4.65 -5.41 6.05
CA THR A 304 -4.02 -4.11 6.35
C THR A 304 -4.63 -3.38 7.55
N GLY A 305 -5.81 -3.80 8.04
CA GLY A 305 -6.61 -3.05 9.01
C GLY A 305 -7.30 -1.82 8.44
N ASN A 306 -7.38 -1.69 7.11
CA ASN A 306 -7.95 -0.51 6.46
C ASN A 306 -9.45 -0.32 6.68
N PHE A 307 -10.19 -1.38 7.01
CA PHE A 307 -11.60 -1.24 7.39
C PHE A 307 -11.82 -0.30 8.59
N ILE A 308 -10.90 -0.32 9.58
CA ILE A 308 -10.93 0.60 10.72
C ILE A 308 -10.27 1.92 10.35
N SER A 309 -9.07 1.87 9.76
CA SER A 309 -8.29 3.10 9.57
C SER A 309 -8.88 4.03 8.53
N GLU A 310 -9.57 3.53 7.50
CA GLU A 310 -10.30 4.40 6.58
C GLU A 310 -11.42 5.15 7.32
N THR A 311 -12.25 4.47 8.09
CA THR A 311 -13.30 5.10 8.90
C THR A 311 -12.73 6.21 9.79
N HIS A 312 -11.59 5.94 10.45
CA HIS A 312 -10.91 6.90 11.33
C HIS A 312 -10.36 8.12 10.57
N VAL A 313 -9.75 7.89 9.40
CA VAL A 313 -9.20 8.95 8.55
C VAL A 313 -10.34 9.79 7.94
N SER A 314 -11.40 9.15 7.43
CA SER A 314 -12.58 9.82 6.85
C SER A 314 -13.35 10.65 7.88
N MET A 315 -13.53 10.14 9.11
CA MET A 315 -14.15 10.92 10.19
C MET A 315 -13.30 12.13 10.59
N ARG A 316 -11.96 11.98 10.59
CA ARG A 316 -11.07 13.11 10.85
C ARG A 316 -11.14 14.13 9.72
N GLN A 317 -11.17 13.68 8.48
CA GLN A 317 -11.33 14.54 7.32
C GLN A 317 -12.61 15.38 7.41
N LEU A 318 -13.73 14.75 7.79
CA LEU A 318 -15.00 15.43 8.05
C LEU A 318 -14.87 16.50 9.14
N LYS A 319 -14.12 16.21 10.20
CA LYS A 319 -13.87 17.17 11.28
C LYS A 319 -12.93 18.32 10.85
N GLU A 320 -11.92 18.02 10.03
CA GLU A 320 -10.91 19.00 9.57
C GLU A 320 -11.45 19.92 8.47
N GLN A 321 -12.35 19.42 7.60
CA GLN A 321 -12.84 20.13 6.41
C GLN A 321 -14.33 20.54 6.52
N GLY A 322 -15.06 20.03 7.51
CA GLY A 322 -16.51 20.19 7.62
C GLY A 322 -17.28 19.36 6.59
N GLU A 323 -18.60 19.24 6.77
CA GLU A 323 -19.47 18.50 5.84
C GLU A 323 -19.51 19.11 4.42
N ASN A 324 -19.21 20.41 4.31
CA ASN A 324 -19.13 21.11 3.03
C ASN A 324 -17.77 20.95 2.33
N GLY A 325 -16.71 20.60 3.06
CA GLY A 325 -15.37 20.36 2.51
C GLY A 325 -15.16 18.93 2.04
N LEU A 326 -15.91 17.97 2.60
CA LEU A 326 -16.04 16.61 2.08
C LEU A 326 -17.23 16.53 1.11
N THR A 327 -16.97 16.70 -0.18
CA THR A 327 -18.05 16.71 -1.17
C THR A 327 -18.81 15.37 -1.19
N ASN A 328 -20.15 15.43 -1.03
CA ASN A 328 -21.08 14.29 -1.10
C ASN A 328 -20.91 13.18 -0.04
N VAL A 329 -20.22 13.43 1.08
CA VAL A 329 -20.01 12.43 2.13
C VAL A 329 -20.47 12.96 3.48
N THR A 330 -21.51 12.33 4.04
CA THR A 330 -22.00 12.62 5.39
C THR A 330 -21.40 11.66 6.41
N SER A 331 -21.46 12.03 7.70
CA SER A 331 -21.16 11.12 8.81
C SER A 331 -21.95 9.80 8.71
N GLY A 332 -23.19 9.85 8.23
CA GLY A 332 -24.04 8.69 7.95
C GLY A 332 -23.51 7.78 6.84
N HIS A 333 -22.93 8.33 5.77
CA HIS A 333 -22.28 7.54 4.71
C HIS A 333 -21.05 6.79 5.25
N ILE A 334 -20.24 7.45 6.10
CA ILE A 334 -19.05 6.83 6.70
C ILE A 334 -19.47 5.71 7.67
N ALA A 335 -20.46 5.96 8.53
CA ALA A 335 -20.99 4.95 9.45
C ALA A 335 -21.67 3.78 8.73
N GLY A 336 -22.42 4.05 7.65
CA GLY A 336 -23.04 3.03 6.80
C GLY A 336 -22.02 2.13 6.12
N ASN A 337 -20.92 2.70 5.60
CA ASN A 337 -19.81 1.94 5.04
C ASN A 337 -19.10 1.07 6.09
N ALA A 338 -18.88 1.59 7.29
CA ALA A 338 -18.29 0.83 8.39
C ALA A 338 -19.19 -0.35 8.81
N LEU A 339 -20.51 -0.14 8.89
CA LEU A 339 -21.50 -1.18 9.19
C LEU A 339 -21.57 -2.24 8.08
N ALA A 340 -21.68 -1.84 6.82
CA ALA A 340 -21.71 -2.74 5.67
C ALA A 340 -20.45 -3.64 5.63
N ARG A 341 -19.27 -3.06 5.88
CA ARG A 341 -18.02 -3.84 5.99
C ARG A 341 -18.03 -4.75 7.22
N GLY A 342 -18.50 -4.28 8.37
CA GLY A 342 -18.66 -5.11 9.57
C GLY A 342 -19.51 -6.36 9.34
N LEU A 343 -20.62 -6.21 8.60
CA LEU A 343 -21.49 -7.32 8.18
C LEU A 343 -20.78 -8.26 7.19
N MET A 344 -20.01 -7.73 6.23
CA MET A 344 -19.19 -8.55 5.33
C MET A 344 -18.10 -9.35 6.07
N ALA A 345 -17.53 -8.82 7.15
CA ALA A 345 -16.62 -9.60 8.01
C ALA A 345 -17.34 -10.76 8.70
N GLY A 346 -18.53 -10.51 9.26
CA GLY A 346 -19.33 -11.57 9.88
C GLY A 346 -19.63 -12.72 8.91
N ALA A 347 -19.89 -12.38 7.64
CA ALA A 347 -20.11 -13.34 6.57
C ALA A 347 -18.83 -14.07 6.13
N SER A 348 -17.77 -13.34 5.78
CA SER A 348 -16.54 -13.91 5.21
C SER A 348 -15.80 -14.89 6.14
N TYR A 349 -15.99 -14.76 7.46
CA TYR A 349 -15.25 -15.50 8.48
C TYR A 349 -16.10 -16.51 9.26
N GLY A 350 -17.31 -16.82 8.79
CA GLY A 350 -18.10 -17.94 9.32
C GLY A 350 -18.47 -17.82 10.80
N LEU A 351 -18.80 -16.61 11.29
CA LEU A 351 -19.52 -16.50 12.55
C LEU A 351 -20.87 -17.22 12.36
N PRO A 352 -21.14 -18.31 13.11
CA PRO A 352 -22.30 -19.15 12.86
C PRO A 352 -23.59 -18.34 13.06
N ALA A 353 -24.61 -18.78 12.33
CA ALA A 353 -25.96 -18.21 12.18
C ALA A 353 -26.77 -18.06 13.49
N GLN A 354 -26.21 -17.45 14.53
CA GLN A 354 -26.88 -17.16 15.79
C GLN A 354 -27.41 -15.71 15.89
N LEU A 355 -27.26 -14.90 14.83
CA LEU A 355 -27.74 -13.51 14.77
C LEU A 355 -28.88 -13.29 13.74
N GLY A 356 -29.68 -14.31 13.45
CA GLY A 356 -30.88 -14.19 12.59
C GLY A 356 -30.55 -14.08 11.09
N ALA A 357 -31.51 -13.62 10.27
CA ALA A 357 -31.47 -13.68 8.79
C ALA A 357 -30.56 -12.64 8.08
N ALA A 358 -30.05 -11.63 8.80
CA ALA A 358 -29.19 -10.58 8.26
C ALA A 358 -27.80 -11.04 7.70
N PRO A 359 -27.13 -12.09 8.24
CA PRO A 359 -25.84 -12.58 7.74
C PRO A 359 -25.94 -13.27 6.37
N VAL A 360 -27.12 -13.79 5.97
CA VAL A 360 -27.29 -14.53 4.71
C VAL A 360 -27.31 -13.57 3.51
N ALA A 361 -27.98 -12.43 3.64
CA ALA A 361 -27.92 -11.35 2.65
C ALA A 361 -26.50 -10.76 2.55
N GLY A 362 -25.82 -10.60 3.69
CA GLY A 362 -24.40 -10.22 3.73
C GLY A 362 -23.49 -11.25 3.04
N TRP A 363 -23.75 -12.55 3.22
CA TRP A 363 -23.03 -13.65 2.55
C TRP A 363 -23.20 -13.63 1.03
N VAL A 364 -24.43 -13.51 0.53
CA VAL A 364 -24.75 -13.51 -0.91
C VAL A 364 -24.23 -12.24 -1.57
N LEU A 365 -24.34 -11.08 -0.93
CA LEU A 365 -23.72 -9.84 -1.42
C LEU A 365 -22.20 -9.95 -1.42
N THR A 366 -21.59 -10.52 -0.37
CA THR A 366 -20.13 -10.68 -0.28
C THR A 366 -19.60 -11.61 -1.37
N TRP A 367 -20.18 -12.82 -1.52
CA TRP A 367 -19.77 -13.75 -2.57
C TRP A 367 -20.18 -13.31 -3.96
N GLY A 368 -21.31 -12.63 -4.13
CA GLY A 368 -21.71 -12.00 -5.38
C GLY A 368 -20.72 -10.92 -5.80
N THR A 369 -20.29 -10.06 -4.87
CA THR A 369 -19.28 -9.02 -5.13
C THR A 369 -17.90 -9.61 -5.38
N ILE A 370 -17.50 -10.69 -4.68
CA ILE A 370 -16.23 -11.39 -4.87
C ILE A 370 -16.22 -12.21 -6.19
N ALA A 371 -17.33 -12.86 -6.54
CA ALA A 371 -17.47 -13.61 -7.78
C ALA A 371 -17.51 -12.66 -8.99
N LEU A 372 -18.23 -11.56 -8.89
CA LEU A 372 -18.25 -10.50 -9.91
C LEU A 372 -16.93 -9.72 -9.96
N SER A 373 -16.20 -9.56 -8.85
CA SER A 373 -14.91 -8.86 -8.84
C SER A 373 -13.78 -9.66 -9.49
N ASN A 374 -13.86 -11.00 -9.51
CA ASN A 374 -12.90 -11.87 -10.17
C ASN A 374 -12.99 -11.90 -11.71
N MET A 375 -14.00 -11.24 -12.33
CA MET A 375 -14.15 -11.18 -13.81
C MET A 375 -13.79 -9.80 -14.39
N GLY A 376 -12.50 -9.43 -14.50
CA GLY A 376 -12.03 -8.14 -15.06
C GLY A 376 -10.95 -7.43 -14.22
N GLY A 377 -10.35 -6.34 -14.72
CA GLY A 377 -9.22 -5.64 -14.08
C GLY A 377 -9.58 -4.91 -12.77
N ALA A 378 -8.86 -5.18 -11.68
CA ALA A 378 -9.19 -4.70 -10.32
C ALA A 378 -9.27 -3.17 -10.19
N ASN A 379 -8.37 -2.42 -10.81
CA ASN A 379 -8.31 -0.96 -10.68
C ASN A 379 -9.45 -0.23 -11.43
N GLN A 380 -9.85 -0.74 -12.59
CA GLN A 380 -10.98 -0.21 -13.35
C GLN A 380 -12.31 -0.42 -12.58
N LYS A 381 -12.48 -1.58 -11.97
CA LYS A 381 -13.65 -1.89 -11.13
C LYS A 381 -13.74 -1.08 -9.84
N ILE A 382 -12.62 -0.67 -9.24
CA ILE A 382 -12.64 0.19 -8.05
C ILE A 382 -13.20 1.57 -8.42
N ILE A 383 -12.80 2.07 -9.59
CA ILE A 383 -13.23 3.37 -10.11
C ILE A 383 -14.71 3.32 -10.48
N GLU A 384 -15.15 2.25 -11.15
CA GLU A 384 -16.55 2.04 -11.57
C GLU A 384 -17.47 1.67 -10.37
N ASN A 385 -17.17 0.62 -9.61
CA ASN A 385 -18.09 0.09 -8.58
C ASN A 385 -18.15 0.94 -7.30
N ASN A 386 -17.07 1.59 -6.86
CA ASN A 386 -17.14 2.43 -5.64
C ASN A 386 -17.62 3.85 -5.91
N ALA A 387 -17.62 4.30 -7.17
CA ALA A 387 -18.35 5.50 -7.55
C ALA A 387 -19.87 5.25 -7.45
N ASP A 388 -20.32 4.04 -7.79
CA ASP A 388 -21.74 3.69 -7.84
C ASP A 388 -22.33 3.17 -6.53
N VAL A 389 -21.56 2.46 -5.68
CA VAL A 389 -22.07 2.01 -4.37
C VAL A 389 -22.49 3.19 -3.47
N LEU A 390 -21.76 4.31 -3.52
CA LEU A 390 -22.11 5.53 -2.78
C LEU A 390 -23.37 6.21 -3.33
N ASN A 391 -23.62 6.11 -4.64
CA ASN A 391 -24.84 6.65 -5.26
C ASN A 391 -26.05 5.72 -5.05
N HIS A 392 -25.85 4.40 -5.00
CA HIS A 392 -26.92 3.41 -4.88
C HIS A 392 -27.35 3.08 -3.44
N MET A 393 -26.57 3.42 -2.41
CA MET A 393 -27.04 3.27 -1.01
C MET A 393 -28.17 4.22 -0.61
N LYS A 394 -28.54 5.20 -1.46
CA LYS A 394 -29.79 5.99 -1.29
C LYS A 394 -31.06 5.13 -1.33
N GLY A 395 -31.00 3.91 -1.88
CA GLY A 395 -32.19 3.05 -2.06
C GLY A 395 -32.43 1.98 -1.00
N PHE A 396 -31.49 1.75 -0.06
CA PHE A 396 -31.54 0.58 0.85
C PHE A 396 -31.73 0.91 2.33
N LEU A 397 -31.67 2.20 2.72
CA LEU A 397 -32.14 2.59 4.04
C LEU A 397 -33.67 2.79 3.96
N PRO A 398 -34.48 2.15 4.82
CA PRO A 398 -35.90 2.45 4.86
C PRO A 398 -36.05 3.94 5.15
N GLN A 399 -36.69 4.66 4.22
CA GLN A 399 -37.21 5.98 4.53
C GLN A 399 -38.11 5.79 5.76
N LYS A 400 -37.73 6.40 6.89
CA LYS A 400 -38.68 6.58 7.97
C LYS A 400 -39.80 7.44 7.42
N SER A 401 -40.94 6.82 7.13
CA SER A 401 -42.20 7.52 7.02
C SER A 401 -42.46 8.23 8.35
N VAL A 402 -42.82 9.51 8.26
CA VAL A 402 -43.29 10.34 9.37
C VAL A 402 -44.46 9.67 10.09
#